data_AF-A0A167FH92-F1
#
_entry.id   AF-A0A167FH92-F1
#
_cell.length_a   1.000
_cell.length_b   1.000
_cell.length_c   1.000
_cell.angle_alpha   90.00
_cell.angle_beta   90.00
_cell.angle_gamma   90.00
#
_symmetry.space_group_name_H-M   'P 1'
#
loop_
_entity.id
_entity.type
_entity.pdbx_description
1 polymer ?
#
loop_
_entity_poly.entity_id
_entity_poly.type
_entity_poly.pdbx_seq_one_letter_code
_entity_poly.pdbx_strand_id
1 'polypeptide(L)'
;ICKRCWSFIAAAVTVLDSALRNEFGYRHLLWVYSGRRGIHCWISHDKTALALTDEQRKAIVGHPEVIKGGAEMVKKVNVRLGTGFGAGPLPPSSRPLVQPQELGGYFTEVILEDKKRFDSDEGTETLLALIPDKNMSAKLRKLWSADPGRSSIKEFADLNVEIVDLGNTQQAKMLRRAQEDIILQYLYPRIDAEVSKHRNHLLKAPFCVHPAAGRVCVPIGPEKADEFGPEKVPTVGGLLYELNLSEQAKAEEGADPLRGDWERTSLKPYVEMLQRHAQELARETRDERQSEFSAEVLVST
;
A
#
# COMPACT_ATOMS: atom_id res chain seq x y z
N ILE A 1 -8.34 11.93 8.16
CA ILE A 1 -7.23 10.96 8.18
C ILE A 1 -6.19 11.47 9.17
N CYS A 2 -5.51 10.58 9.88
CA CYS A 2 -4.42 10.89 10.81
C CYS A 2 -3.30 9.87 10.59
N LYS A 3 -2.14 10.06 11.22
CA LYS A 3 -1.01 9.12 11.19
C LYS A 3 -1.42 7.66 11.42
N ARG A 4 -2.27 7.37 12.42
CA ARG A 4 -2.75 5.99 12.70
C ARG A 4 -3.55 5.37 11.55
N CYS A 5 -4.36 6.16 10.86
CA CYS A 5 -5.10 5.67 9.71
C CYS A 5 -4.22 5.59 8.45
N TRP A 6 -3.11 6.32 8.41
CA TRP A 6 -2.16 6.28 7.32
C TRP A 6 -1.35 4.99 7.29
N SER A 7 -1.19 4.30 8.42
CA SER A 7 -0.53 2.98 8.47
C SER A 7 -1.19 1.95 7.54
N PHE A 8 -2.49 2.05 7.26
CA PHE A 8 -3.14 1.22 6.23
C PHE A 8 -2.66 1.55 4.81
N ILE A 9 -2.39 2.82 4.53
CA ILE A 9 -1.83 3.27 3.25
C ILE A 9 -0.35 2.88 3.16
N ALA A 10 0.40 3.00 4.25
CA ALA A 10 1.79 2.54 4.29
C ALA A 10 1.89 1.03 4.02
N ALA A 11 1.10 0.21 4.71
CA ALA A 11 1.00 -1.22 4.43
C ALA A 11 0.60 -1.52 2.98
N ALA A 12 -0.33 -0.75 2.41
CA ALA A 12 -0.70 -0.85 1.00
C ALA A 12 0.45 -0.52 0.05
N VAL A 13 1.24 0.52 0.33
CA VAL A 13 2.43 0.89 -0.45
C VAL A 13 3.45 -0.23 -0.39
N THR A 14 3.73 -0.80 0.78
CA THR A 14 4.68 -1.91 0.95
C THR A 14 4.31 -3.13 0.08
N VAL A 15 3.03 -3.52 0.10
CA VAL A 15 2.53 -4.64 -0.71
C VAL A 15 2.64 -4.35 -2.20
N LEU A 16 2.14 -3.19 -2.64
CA LEU A 16 2.06 -2.86 -4.05
C LEU A 16 3.44 -2.54 -4.64
N ASP A 17 4.31 -1.83 -3.92
CA ASP A 17 5.67 -1.53 -4.38
C ASP A 17 6.49 -2.81 -4.54
N SER A 18 6.39 -3.74 -3.57
CA SER A 18 7.00 -5.07 -3.67
C SER A 18 6.47 -5.86 -4.88
N ALA A 19 5.15 -5.92 -5.09
CA ALA A 19 4.58 -6.63 -6.23
C ALA A 19 5.00 -6.00 -7.58
N LEU A 20 4.92 -4.68 -7.71
CA LEU A 20 5.29 -3.96 -8.93
C LEU A 20 6.78 -4.13 -9.28
N ARG A 21 7.66 -4.14 -8.29
CA ARG A 21 9.11 -4.30 -8.51
C ARG A 21 9.52 -5.76 -8.70
N ASN A 22 9.09 -6.64 -7.81
CA ASN A 22 9.62 -8.01 -7.75
C ASN A 22 8.88 -8.98 -8.70
N GLU A 23 7.60 -8.73 -8.98
CA GLU A 23 6.81 -9.62 -9.85
C GLU A 23 6.70 -9.09 -11.27
N PHE A 24 6.52 -7.77 -11.43
CA PHE A 24 6.38 -7.14 -12.75
C PHE A 24 7.67 -6.49 -13.28
N GLY A 25 8.70 -6.33 -12.43
CA GLY A 25 9.99 -5.78 -12.85
C GLY A 25 10.01 -4.25 -13.03
N TYR A 26 8.96 -3.54 -12.60
CA TYR A 26 8.87 -2.10 -12.76
C TYR A 26 9.83 -1.37 -11.84
N ARG A 27 10.63 -0.45 -12.40
CA ARG A 27 11.69 0.27 -11.67
C ARG A 27 11.25 1.66 -11.23
N HIS A 28 10.58 2.40 -12.11
CA HIS A 28 10.23 3.80 -11.89
C HIS A 28 8.80 3.94 -11.38
N LEU A 29 8.66 3.88 -10.07
CA LEU A 29 7.39 4.07 -9.37
C LEU A 29 7.39 5.41 -8.66
N LEU A 30 6.41 6.25 -8.95
CA LEU A 30 6.18 7.52 -8.26
C LEU A 30 4.89 7.44 -7.45
N TRP A 31 5.05 7.31 -6.14
CA TRP A 31 3.94 7.34 -5.18
C TRP A 31 3.60 8.77 -4.81
N VAL A 32 2.32 9.13 -4.84
CA VAL A 32 1.85 10.51 -4.64
C VAL A 32 0.64 10.54 -3.73
N TYR A 33 0.72 11.32 -2.65
CA TYR A 33 -0.40 11.56 -1.75
C TYR A 33 -1.57 12.22 -2.50
N SER A 34 -2.79 11.70 -2.37
CA SER A 34 -3.95 12.21 -3.11
C SER A 34 -4.48 13.57 -2.65
N GLY A 35 -3.88 14.13 -1.59
CA GLY A 35 -4.27 15.37 -0.94
C GLY A 35 -5.29 15.20 0.18
N ARG A 36 -5.89 14.02 0.36
CA ARG A 36 -6.87 13.76 1.43
C ARG A 36 -6.75 12.42 2.15
N ARG A 37 -7.01 11.29 1.50
CA ARG A 37 -7.22 10.00 2.21
C ARG A 37 -6.50 8.79 1.61
N GLY A 38 -5.75 8.98 0.54
CA GLY A 38 -5.18 7.87 -0.20
C GLY A 38 -3.91 8.28 -0.91
N ILE A 39 -3.44 7.38 -1.76
CA ILE A 39 -2.20 7.51 -2.51
C ILE A 39 -2.44 7.02 -3.94
N HIS A 40 -1.71 7.60 -4.88
CA HIS A 40 -1.67 7.18 -6.28
C HIS A 40 -0.27 6.67 -6.60
N CYS A 41 -0.16 5.70 -7.50
CA CYS A 41 1.12 5.22 -8.02
C CYS A 41 1.16 5.49 -9.52
N TRP A 42 2.26 6.09 -9.99
CA TRP A 42 2.54 6.29 -11.40
C TRP A 42 3.72 5.40 -11.79
N ILE A 43 3.50 4.52 -12.77
CA ILE A 43 4.54 3.68 -13.35
C ILE A 43 5.06 4.42 -14.59
N SER A 44 6.34 4.81 -14.56
CA SER A 44 6.97 5.65 -15.58
C SER A 44 8.08 4.90 -16.32
N HIS A 45 8.54 5.44 -17.45
CA HIS A 45 9.62 4.95 -18.32
C HIS A 45 9.41 3.61 -19.04
N ASP A 46 8.80 2.65 -18.38
CA ASP A 46 8.70 1.29 -18.89
C ASP A 46 7.80 1.28 -20.13
N LYS A 47 8.42 1.15 -21.32
CA LYS A 47 7.73 1.11 -22.61
C LYS A 47 6.65 0.03 -22.62
N THR A 48 6.88 -1.10 -21.93
CA THR A 48 5.90 -2.18 -21.84
C THR A 48 4.71 -1.76 -20.99
N ALA A 49 4.92 -1.10 -19.85
CA ALA A 49 3.85 -0.59 -18.98
C ALA A 49 3.00 0.50 -19.68
N LEU A 50 3.65 1.37 -20.45
CA LEU A 50 2.97 2.43 -21.21
C LEU A 50 2.17 1.87 -22.40
N ALA A 51 2.64 0.79 -23.02
CA ALA A 51 2.00 0.14 -24.16
C ALA A 51 0.87 -0.84 -23.78
N LEU A 52 0.67 -1.16 -22.49
CA LEU A 52 -0.34 -2.13 -22.06
C LEU A 52 -1.74 -1.79 -22.58
N THR A 53 -2.40 -2.80 -23.17
CA THR A 53 -3.82 -2.74 -23.55
C THR A 53 -4.72 -2.78 -22.31
N ASP A 54 -5.99 -2.42 -22.48
CA ASP A 54 -6.98 -2.50 -21.40
C ASP A 54 -7.14 -3.95 -20.88
N GLU A 55 -7.02 -4.98 -21.72
CA GLU A 55 -7.03 -6.39 -21.26
C GLU A 55 -5.81 -6.72 -20.40
N GLN A 56 -4.62 -6.29 -20.82
CA GLN A 56 -3.37 -6.54 -20.06
C GLN A 56 -3.39 -5.80 -18.73
N ARG A 57 -3.89 -4.56 -18.71
CA ARG A 57 -4.10 -3.78 -17.49
C ARG A 57 -5.08 -4.46 -16.53
N LYS A 58 -6.22 -4.95 -17.04
CA LYS A 58 -7.18 -5.74 -16.25
C LYS A 58 -6.52 -6.97 -15.62
N ALA A 59 -5.67 -7.68 -16.37
CA ALA A 59 -4.95 -8.84 -15.85
C ALA A 59 -3.96 -8.47 -14.74
N ILE A 60 -3.17 -7.41 -14.94
CA ILE A 60 -2.20 -6.91 -13.95
C ILE A 60 -2.90 -6.44 -12.68
N VAL A 61 -4.05 -5.76 -12.78
CA VAL A 61 -4.82 -5.27 -11.62
C VAL A 61 -5.55 -6.40 -10.91
N GLY A 62 -6.01 -7.42 -11.65
CA GLY A 62 -6.67 -8.59 -11.08
C GLY A 62 -5.72 -9.51 -10.30
N HIS A 63 -4.42 -9.44 -10.57
CA HIS A 63 -3.40 -10.23 -9.87
C HIS A 63 -3.24 -9.85 -8.38
N PRO A 64 -3.04 -8.58 -7.99
CA PRO A 64 -3.08 -8.14 -6.61
C PRO A 64 -4.52 -8.01 -6.07
N GLU A 65 -5.58 -8.32 -6.82
CA GLU A 65 -6.94 -8.29 -6.27
C GLU A 65 -7.20 -9.52 -5.39
N VAL A 66 -6.69 -9.49 -4.16
CA VAL A 66 -6.79 -10.56 -3.16
C VAL A 66 -8.11 -10.53 -2.40
N ILE A 67 -8.63 -9.33 -2.14
CA ILE A 67 -9.85 -9.12 -1.37
C ILE A 67 -11.06 -9.17 -2.30
N LYS A 68 -11.82 -10.27 -2.25
CA LYS A 68 -13.03 -10.50 -3.05
C LYS A 68 -14.19 -10.83 -2.12
N GLY A 69 -15.24 -10.00 -2.13
CA GLY A 69 -16.47 -10.25 -1.38
C GLY A 69 -17.24 -8.99 -0.98
N GLY A 70 -18.57 -9.10 -0.93
CA GLY A 70 -19.49 -8.01 -0.58
C GLY A 70 -19.49 -7.64 0.91
N ALA A 71 -20.35 -6.69 1.29
CA ALA A 71 -20.51 -6.28 2.69
C ALA A 71 -20.92 -7.45 3.61
N GLU A 72 -21.77 -8.35 3.10
CA GLU A 72 -22.35 -9.50 3.80
C GLU A 72 -21.37 -10.67 4.03
N MET A 73 -20.22 -10.69 3.34
CA MET A 73 -19.28 -11.80 3.46
C MET A 73 -18.31 -11.57 4.62
N VAL A 74 -18.29 -12.49 5.59
CA VAL A 74 -17.34 -12.43 6.72
C VAL A 74 -15.92 -12.71 6.25
N LYS A 75 -15.69 -13.79 5.50
CA LYS A 75 -14.39 -14.11 4.87
C LYS A 75 -14.31 -13.49 3.48
N LYS A 76 -13.28 -12.67 3.24
CA LYS A 76 -13.08 -11.92 1.98
C LYS A 76 -11.78 -12.27 1.24
N VAL A 77 -10.96 -13.14 1.80
CA VAL A 77 -9.68 -13.57 1.18
C VAL A 77 -9.84 -14.98 0.65
N ASN A 78 -9.63 -15.16 -0.65
CA ASN A 78 -9.69 -16.46 -1.34
C ASN A 78 -8.52 -16.60 -2.33
N VAL A 79 -7.29 -16.57 -1.82
CA VAL A 79 -6.05 -16.57 -2.64
C VAL A 79 -5.41 -17.95 -2.84
N ARG A 80 -5.96 -18.99 -2.19
CA ARG A 80 -5.39 -20.34 -2.21
C ARG A 80 -6.06 -21.17 -3.27
N LEU A 81 -5.27 -21.72 -4.20
CA LEU A 81 -5.73 -22.66 -5.22
C LEU A 81 -5.79 -24.08 -4.61
N GLY A 82 -6.94 -24.77 -4.75
CA GLY A 82 -7.15 -26.16 -4.28
C GLY A 82 -8.63 -26.51 -4.04
N THR A 83 -8.98 -27.79 -4.08
CA THR A 83 -10.36 -28.27 -3.80
C THR A 83 -10.67 -28.21 -2.30
N GLY A 84 -11.78 -27.55 -1.96
CA GLY A 84 -12.26 -27.35 -0.58
C GLY A 84 -11.64 -26.14 0.14
N PHE A 85 -12.46 -25.22 0.67
CA PHE A 85 -12.14 -24.11 1.61
C PHE A 85 -10.74 -23.45 1.54
N GLY A 86 -10.10 -23.33 0.36
CA GLY A 86 -8.74 -22.79 0.25
C GLY A 86 -7.66 -23.68 0.89
N ALA A 87 -7.71 -25.00 0.70
CA ALA A 87 -6.76 -25.96 1.29
C ALA A 87 -5.32 -25.91 0.74
N GLY A 88 -5.01 -25.00 -0.19
CA GLY A 88 -3.67 -24.80 -0.75
C GLY A 88 -2.76 -23.92 0.13
N PRO A 89 -1.42 -23.97 -0.08
CA PRO A 89 -0.54 -22.98 0.51
C PRO A 89 -0.79 -21.59 -0.10
N LEU A 90 -0.35 -20.53 0.59
CA LEU A 90 -0.36 -19.18 0.00
C LEU A 90 0.45 -19.17 -1.31
N PRO A 91 0.04 -18.36 -2.30
CA PRO A 91 0.89 -18.04 -3.44
C PRO A 91 2.28 -17.55 -2.98
N PRO A 92 3.38 -17.94 -3.66
CA PRO A 92 4.73 -17.52 -3.29
C PRO A 92 4.88 -16.01 -3.07
N SER A 93 4.19 -15.19 -3.87
CA SER A 93 4.19 -13.72 -3.77
C SER A 93 3.58 -13.17 -2.48
N SER A 94 2.62 -13.89 -1.87
CA SER A 94 1.91 -13.44 -0.67
C SER A 94 2.45 -14.00 0.65
N ARG A 95 3.26 -15.08 0.59
CA ARG A 95 3.92 -15.66 1.76
C ARG A 95 4.84 -14.72 2.54
N PRO A 96 5.71 -13.91 1.89
CA PRO A 96 6.55 -12.98 2.65
C PRO A 96 5.72 -11.87 3.29
N LEU A 97 4.62 -11.45 2.65
CA LEU A 97 3.78 -10.35 3.12
C LEU A 97 3.13 -10.61 4.49
N VAL A 98 2.78 -11.85 4.82
CA VAL A 98 2.12 -12.17 6.10
C VAL A 98 3.10 -12.33 7.28
N GLN A 99 4.41 -12.19 7.03
CA GLN A 99 5.42 -12.31 8.07
C GLN A 99 5.48 -11.06 8.97
N PRO A 100 6.06 -11.15 10.19
CA PRO A 100 6.18 -10.02 11.11
C PRO A 100 6.95 -8.81 10.55
N GLN A 101 7.85 -9.02 9.59
CA GLN A 101 8.62 -7.95 8.94
C GLN A 101 7.77 -7.11 7.96
N GLU A 102 6.60 -7.61 7.57
CA GLU A 102 5.71 -7.03 6.57
C GLU A 102 4.32 -6.78 7.22
N LEU A 103 3.23 -7.26 6.60
CA LEU A 103 1.86 -7.07 7.10
C LEU A 103 1.62 -7.72 8.47
N GLY A 104 2.39 -8.73 8.88
CA GLY A 104 2.27 -9.31 10.21
C GLY A 104 2.60 -8.32 11.33
N GLY A 105 3.60 -7.45 11.10
CA GLY A 105 3.96 -6.37 12.03
C GLY A 105 2.87 -5.31 12.08
N TYR A 106 2.45 -4.81 10.92
CA TYR A 106 1.31 -3.88 10.81
C TYR A 106 0.03 -4.45 11.43
N PHE A 107 -0.19 -5.77 11.38
CA PHE A 107 -1.39 -6.37 11.95
C PHE A 107 -1.40 -6.19 13.47
N THR A 108 -0.25 -6.43 14.10
CA THR A 108 -0.10 -6.27 15.55
C THR A 108 -0.27 -4.80 15.94
N GLU A 109 0.47 -3.90 15.32
CA GLU A 109 0.45 -2.46 15.67
C GLU A 109 -0.88 -1.80 15.32
N VAL A 110 -1.40 -2.02 14.11
CA VAL A 110 -2.57 -1.28 13.60
C VAL A 110 -3.87 -1.94 14.05
N ILE A 111 -4.01 -3.26 13.90
CA ILE A 111 -5.30 -3.94 14.12
C ILE A 111 -5.50 -4.31 15.59
N LEU A 112 -4.46 -4.87 16.22
CA LEU A 112 -4.56 -5.37 17.59
C LEU A 112 -4.32 -4.27 18.64
N GLU A 113 -3.32 -3.41 18.46
CA GLU A 113 -2.96 -2.36 19.43
C GLU A 113 -3.73 -1.05 19.24
N ASP A 114 -3.63 -0.44 18.05
CA ASP A 114 -4.19 0.88 17.80
C ASP A 114 -5.71 0.87 17.65
N LYS A 115 -6.23 -0.08 16.86
CA LYS A 115 -7.66 -0.20 16.57
C LYS A 115 -8.41 -1.11 17.53
N LYS A 116 -7.71 -1.99 18.24
CA LYS A 116 -8.31 -2.90 19.24
C LYS A 116 -9.52 -3.64 18.68
N ARG A 117 -9.36 -4.18 17.46
CA ARG A 117 -10.52 -4.56 16.63
C ARG A 117 -11.37 -5.67 17.25
N PHE A 118 -10.80 -6.45 18.15
CA PHE A 118 -11.41 -7.61 18.79
C PHE A 118 -11.67 -7.40 20.30
N ASP A 119 -11.52 -6.18 20.83
CA ASP A 119 -11.79 -5.92 22.26
C ASP A 119 -13.31 -5.92 22.59
N SER A 120 -14.17 -5.78 21.58
CA SER A 120 -15.62 -5.82 21.71
C SER A 120 -16.18 -7.21 21.40
N ASP A 121 -17.29 -7.58 22.02
CA ASP A 121 -18.00 -8.85 21.77
C ASP A 121 -18.25 -9.11 20.27
N GLU A 122 -18.65 -8.09 19.50
CA GLU A 122 -18.85 -8.22 18.05
C GLU A 122 -17.54 -8.48 17.30
N GLY A 123 -16.45 -7.91 17.80
CA GLY A 123 -15.10 -8.08 17.26
C GLY A 123 -14.60 -9.50 17.51
N THR A 124 -14.71 -9.97 18.74
CA THR A 124 -14.39 -11.35 19.13
C THR A 124 -15.18 -12.35 18.29
N GLU A 125 -16.49 -12.17 18.13
CA GLU A 125 -17.32 -13.03 17.27
C GLU A 125 -16.93 -12.96 15.79
N THR A 126 -16.51 -11.78 15.31
CA THR A 126 -15.96 -11.64 13.96
C THR A 126 -14.68 -12.46 13.79
N LEU A 127 -13.77 -12.45 14.77
CA LEU A 127 -12.54 -13.24 14.74
C LEU A 127 -12.85 -14.75 14.75
N LEU A 128 -13.75 -15.20 15.63
CA LEU A 128 -14.20 -16.59 15.68
C LEU A 128 -14.84 -17.04 14.36
N ALA A 129 -15.62 -16.18 13.72
CA ALA A 129 -16.26 -16.49 12.44
C ALA A 129 -15.26 -16.65 11.28
N LEU A 130 -14.05 -16.08 11.39
CA LEU A 130 -12.96 -16.24 10.43
C LEU A 130 -12.17 -17.55 10.63
N ILE A 131 -12.34 -18.22 11.77
CA ILE A 131 -11.71 -19.51 12.07
C ILE A 131 -12.57 -20.65 11.47
N PRO A 132 -12.02 -21.48 10.56
CA PRO A 132 -12.78 -22.55 9.92
C PRO A 132 -13.12 -23.71 10.87
N ASP A 133 -12.31 -23.91 11.91
CA ASP A 133 -12.50 -24.98 12.89
C ASP A 133 -13.52 -24.57 13.98
N LYS A 134 -14.70 -25.22 13.96
CA LYS A 134 -15.77 -24.94 14.92
C LYS A 134 -15.45 -25.43 16.33
N ASN A 135 -14.66 -26.48 16.49
CA ASN A 135 -14.23 -26.96 17.81
C ASN A 135 -13.24 -25.98 18.42
N MET A 136 -12.28 -25.50 17.62
CA MET A 136 -11.34 -24.46 18.04
C MET A 136 -12.07 -23.16 18.38
N SER A 137 -13.02 -22.75 17.52
CA SER A 137 -13.83 -21.55 17.76
C SER A 137 -14.63 -21.65 19.06
N ALA A 138 -15.22 -22.82 19.36
CA ALA A 138 -15.95 -23.03 20.61
C ALA A 138 -15.03 -23.02 21.84
N LYS A 139 -13.81 -23.60 21.71
CA LYS A 139 -12.78 -23.59 22.76
C LYS A 139 -12.35 -22.16 23.09
N LEU A 140 -12.00 -21.38 22.06
CA LEU A 140 -11.58 -19.98 22.21
C LEU A 140 -12.73 -19.12 22.74
N ARG A 141 -13.95 -19.29 22.23
CA ARG A 141 -15.14 -18.59 22.77
C ARG A 141 -15.29 -18.84 24.27
N LYS A 142 -15.21 -20.10 24.72
CA LYS A 142 -15.32 -20.43 26.16
C LYS A 142 -14.20 -19.79 26.98
N LEU A 143 -12.97 -19.76 26.44
CA LEU A 143 -11.82 -19.12 27.09
C LEU A 143 -12.05 -17.62 27.26
N TRP A 144 -12.50 -16.94 26.21
CA TRP A 144 -12.67 -15.49 26.20
C TRP A 144 -13.90 -15.04 26.97
N SER A 145 -15.00 -15.80 26.96
CA SER A 145 -16.16 -15.53 27.81
C SER A 145 -15.87 -15.69 29.32
N ALA A 146 -14.82 -16.43 29.69
CA ALA A 146 -14.41 -16.57 31.08
C ALA A 146 -13.57 -15.38 31.60
N ASP A 147 -13.06 -14.53 30.71
CA ASP A 147 -12.25 -13.35 31.01
C ASP A 147 -12.75 -12.13 30.20
N PRO A 148 -13.90 -11.53 30.57
CA PRO A 148 -14.48 -10.41 29.84
C PRO A 148 -13.56 -9.19 29.85
N GLY A 149 -13.30 -8.60 28.68
CA GLY A 149 -12.37 -7.47 28.52
C GLY A 149 -10.94 -7.87 28.13
N ARG A 150 -10.76 -9.11 27.68
CA ARG A 150 -9.52 -9.58 27.07
C ARG A 150 -9.17 -8.73 25.84
N SER A 151 -7.93 -8.26 25.76
CA SER A 151 -7.47 -7.42 24.64
C SER A 151 -7.28 -8.22 23.35
N SER A 152 -7.46 -7.58 22.20
CA SER A 152 -7.27 -8.12 20.85
C SER A 152 -5.92 -8.85 20.67
N ILE A 153 -4.85 -8.31 21.27
CA ILE A 153 -3.51 -8.93 21.23
C ILE A 153 -3.51 -10.29 21.90
N LYS A 154 -4.15 -10.38 23.07
CA LYS A 154 -4.23 -11.62 23.86
C LYS A 154 -5.13 -12.64 23.16
N GLU A 155 -6.27 -12.23 22.63
CA GLU A 155 -7.14 -13.14 21.86
C GLU A 155 -6.39 -13.74 20.67
N PHE A 156 -5.67 -12.92 19.90
CA PHE A 156 -4.90 -13.42 18.77
C PHE A 156 -3.68 -14.25 19.22
N ALA A 157 -3.08 -13.93 20.37
CA ALA A 157 -2.00 -14.73 20.96
C ALA A 157 -2.49 -16.11 21.44
N ASP A 158 -3.71 -16.21 21.97
CA ASP A 158 -4.29 -17.51 22.35
C ASP A 158 -4.42 -18.42 21.12
N LEU A 159 -4.87 -17.88 19.99
CA LEU A 159 -4.91 -18.61 18.72
C LEU A 159 -3.51 -19.08 18.30
N ASN A 160 -2.47 -18.27 18.51
CA ASN A 160 -1.09 -18.67 18.22
C ASN A 160 -0.61 -19.82 19.09
N VAL A 161 -0.92 -19.79 20.39
CA VAL A 161 -0.56 -20.86 21.33
C VAL A 161 -1.21 -22.17 20.89
N GLU A 162 -2.50 -22.15 20.58
CA GLU A 162 -3.22 -23.33 20.09
C GLU A 162 -2.60 -23.90 18.80
N ILE A 163 -2.18 -23.04 17.88
CA ILE A 163 -1.51 -23.44 16.64
C ILE A 163 -0.17 -24.12 16.92
N VAL A 164 0.59 -23.62 17.90
CA VAL A 164 1.90 -24.15 18.29
C VAL A 164 1.74 -25.49 18.99
N ASP A 165 0.81 -25.60 19.94
CA ASP A 165 0.52 -26.82 20.69
C ASP A 165 0.05 -27.97 19.79
N LEU A 166 -0.69 -27.65 18.72
CA LEU A 166 -1.10 -28.61 17.70
C LEU A 166 0.04 -29.06 16.76
N GLY A 167 1.23 -28.46 16.85
CA GLY A 167 2.42 -28.84 16.10
C GLY A 167 2.24 -28.86 14.58
N ASN A 168 2.53 -29.99 13.94
CA ASN A 168 2.46 -30.17 12.48
C ASN A 168 1.22 -30.94 12.00
N THR A 169 0.15 -30.92 12.79
CA THR A 169 -1.13 -31.55 12.43
C THR A 169 -1.81 -30.83 11.25
N GLN A 170 -2.76 -31.50 10.58
CA GLN A 170 -3.58 -30.87 9.55
C GLN A 170 -4.43 -29.73 10.12
N GLN A 171 -4.88 -29.86 11.37
CA GLN A 171 -5.59 -28.82 12.09
C GLN A 171 -4.71 -27.57 12.28
N ALA A 172 -3.46 -27.73 12.74
CA ALA A 172 -2.52 -26.62 12.88
C ALA A 172 -2.26 -25.91 11.53
N LYS A 173 -2.10 -26.68 10.45
CA LYS A 173 -1.94 -26.11 9.10
C LYS A 173 -3.16 -25.31 8.65
N MET A 174 -4.36 -25.81 8.91
CA MET A 174 -5.61 -25.12 8.59
C MET A 174 -5.74 -23.81 9.38
N LEU A 175 -5.43 -23.82 10.68
CA LEU A 175 -5.47 -22.63 11.52
C LEU A 175 -4.41 -21.59 11.13
N ARG A 176 -3.17 -22.00 10.80
CA ARG A 176 -2.15 -21.09 10.23
C ARG A 176 -2.63 -20.42 8.96
N ARG A 177 -3.28 -21.16 8.06
CA ARG A 177 -3.84 -20.59 6.82
C ARG A 177 -4.96 -19.59 7.11
N ALA A 178 -5.82 -19.88 8.07
CA ALA A 178 -6.86 -18.94 8.50
C ALA A 178 -6.25 -17.66 9.09
N GLN A 179 -5.20 -17.79 9.89
CA GLN A 179 -4.45 -16.66 10.44
C GLN A 179 -3.85 -15.77 9.34
N GLU A 180 -3.17 -16.37 8.37
CA GLU A 180 -2.62 -15.70 7.20
C GLU A 180 -3.73 -14.97 6.42
N ASP A 181 -4.88 -15.62 6.19
CA ASP A 181 -6.04 -15.01 5.51
C ASP A 181 -6.62 -13.83 6.32
N ILE A 182 -6.62 -13.88 7.65
CA ILE A 182 -7.07 -12.78 8.52
C ILE A 182 -6.16 -11.56 8.36
N ILE A 183 -4.83 -11.75 8.38
CA ILE A 183 -3.86 -10.67 8.20
C ILE A 183 -4.09 -9.97 6.85
N LEU A 184 -4.20 -10.76 5.76
CA LEU A 184 -4.50 -10.24 4.44
C LEU A 184 -5.85 -9.51 4.41
N GLN A 185 -6.89 -10.05 5.04
CA GLN A 185 -8.22 -9.44 5.00
C GLN A 185 -8.27 -8.01 5.57
N TYR A 186 -7.47 -7.75 6.60
CA TYR A 186 -7.45 -6.46 7.29
C TYR A 186 -6.49 -5.45 6.69
N LEU A 187 -5.39 -5.89 6.08
CA LEU A 187 -4.30 -5.00 5.66
C LEU A 187 -3.96 -5.04 4.18
N TYR A 188 -4.40 -6.08 3.45
CA TYR A 188 -4.10 -6.16 2.02
C TYR A 188 -4.77 -4.98 1.27
N PRO A 189 -4.06 -4.32 0.34
CA PRO A 189 -4.56 -3.14 -0.36
C PRO A 189 -5.89 -3.41 -1.09
N ARG A 190 -6.82 -2.48 -0.93
CA ARG A 190 -8.05 -2.42 -1.72
C ARG A 190 -7.84 -1.40 -2.83
N ILE A 191 -7.57 -1.91 -4.03
CA ILE A 191 -7.30 -1.10 -5.21
C ILE A 191 -8.64 -0.68 -5.82
N ASP A 192 -8.76 0.60 -6.18
CA ASP A 192 -9.84 1.04 -7.05
C ASP A 192 -9.55 0.56 -8.47
N ALA A 193 -10.01 -0.64 -8.81
CA ALA A 193 -9.59 -1.31 -10.03
C ALA A 193 -9.96 -0.52 -11.29
N GLU A 194 -11.06 0.24 -11.28
CA GLU A 194 -11.53 0.99 -12.44
C GLU A 194 -10.54 2.07 -12.90
N VAL A 195 -9.77 2.66 -11.97
CA VAL A 195 -8.77 3.68 -12.33
C VAL A 195 -7.57 3.11 -13.07
N SER A 196 -7.37 1.79 -13.02
CA SER A 196 -6.22 1.10 -13.59
C SER A 196 -6.56 0.25 -14.82
N LYS A 197 -7.84 -0.02 -15.09
CA LYS A 197 -8.29 -0.87 -16.22
C LYS A 197 -8.22 -0.20 -17.59
N HIS A 198 -8.40 1.11 -17.64
CA HIS A 198 -8.59 1.84 -18.88
C HIS A 198 -7.46 2.84 -19.14
N ARG A 199 -6.87 2.79 -20.34
CA ARG A 199 -5.74 3.67 -20.70
C ARG A 199 -6.09 5.16 -20.73
N ASN A 200 -7.36 5.51 -20.97
CA ASN A 200 -7.86 6.88 -21.02
C ASN A 200 -8.37 7.40 -19.67
N HIS A 201 -8.17 6.66 -18.57
CA HIS A 201 -8.60 7.11 -17.25
C HIS A 201 -7.79 8.34 -16.82
N LEU A 202 -8.49 9.42 -16.43
CA LEU A 202 -7.86 10.65 -15.97
C LEU A 202 -7.54 10.55 -14.48
N LEU A 203 -6.27 10.76 -14.15
CA LEU A 203 -5.79 10.77 -12.76
C LEU A 203 -5.27 12.15 -12.38
N LYS A 204 -5.50 12.54 -11.12
CA LYS A 204 -5.04 13.83 -10.59
C LYS A 204 -3.52 13.95 -10.67
N ALA A 205 -3.03 15.01 -11.29
CA ALA A 205 -1.60 15.27 -11.42
C ALA A 205 -0.91 15.46 -10.04
N PRO A 206 0.37 15.09 -9.92
CA PRO A 206 1.20 15.47 -8.78
C PRO A 206 1.19 16.99 -8.58
N PHE A 207 1.34 17.43 -7.32
CA PHE A 207 1.33 18.83 -6.90
C PHE A 207 0.01 19.60 -7.06
N CYS A 208 -1.08 18.96 -7.55
CA CYS A 208 -2.40 19.58 -7.46
C CYS A 208 -2.78 19.90 -6.01
N VAL A 209 -3.54 20.98 -5.79
CA VAL A 209 -4.11 21.32 -4.49
C VAL A 209 -5.45 20.61 -4.32
N HIS A 210 -5.65 19.92 -3.20
CA HIS A 210 -6.95 19.33 -2.90
C HIS A 210 -7.95 20.42 -2.49
N PRO A 211 -9.08 20.61 -3.19
CA PRO A 211 -9.96 21.77 -3.00
C PRO A 211 -10.50 21.89 -1.57
N ALA A 212 -10.96 20.78 -0.98
CA ALA A 212 -11.52 20.80 0.37
C ALA A 212 -10.48 20.82 1.51
N ALA A 213 -9.25 20.38 1.26
CA ALA A 213 -8.25 20.22 2.33
C ALA A 213 -7.14 21.28 2.25
N GLY A 214 -7.03 21.99 1.13
CA GLY A 214 -5.95 22.94 0.85
C GLY A 214 -4.55 22.30 0.73
N ARG A 215 -4.42 20.98 0.95
CA ARG A 215 -3.14 20.26 0.93
C ARG A 215 -2.64 20.02 -0.48
N VAL A 216 -1.33 20.08 -0.65
CA VAL A 216 -0.65 19.75 -1.91
C VAL A 216 -0.51 18.23 -2.07
N CYS A 217 -0.75 17.71 -3.27
CA CYS A 217 -0.59 16.29 -3.60
C CYS A 217 0.90 15.96 -3.82
N VAL A 218 1.62 15.72 -2.74
CA VAL A 218 3.09 15.57 -2.76
C VAL A 218 3.56 14.12 -3.02
N PRO A 219 4.71 13.93 -3.69
CA PRO A 219 5.39 12.64 -3.77
C PRO A 219 5.76 12.06 -2.39
N ILE A 220 5.81 10.73 -2.30
CA ILE A 220 6.19 9.97 -1.11
C ILE A 220 7.21 8.91 -1.54
N GLY A 221 8.31 8.80 -0.80
CA GLY A 221 9.25 7.67 -0.96
C GLY A 221 8.65 6.41 -0.32
N PRO A 222 8.57 5.27 -1.03
CA PRO A 222 8.01 4.04 -0.48
C PRO A 222 8.72 3.58 0.80
N GLU A 223 10.03 3.82 0.90
CA GLU A 223 10.85 3.51 2.07
C GLU A 223 10.56 4.38 3.31
N LYS A 224 9.84 5.50 3.13
CA LYS A 224 9.42 6.41 4.21
C LYS A 224 7.90 6.49 4.34
N ALA A 225 7.18 5.52 3.79
CA ALA A 225 5.72 5.53 3.80
C ALA A 225 5.14 5.55 5.24
N ASP A 226 5.80 4.90 6.20
CA ASP A 226 5.41 4.86 7.62
C ASP A 226 5.63 6.17 8.37
N GLU A 227 6.66 6.92 7.96
CA GLU A 227 7.01 8.20 8.56
C GLU A 227 6.09 9.33 8.07
N PHE A 228 5.42 9.13 6.93
CA PHE A 228 4.59 10.13 6.31
C PHE A 228 3.38 10.47 7.18
N GLY A 229 3.28 11.75 7.56
CA GLY A 229 2.15 12.30 8.31
C GLY A 229 1.27 13.14 7.39
N PRO A 230 0.07 12.68 6.99
CA PRO A 230 -0.84 13.44 6.11
C PRO A 230 -1.25 14.80 6.68
N GLU A 231 -1.18 14.96 8.00
CA GLU A 231 -1.42 16.23 8.71
C GLU A 231 -0.28 17.25 8.57
N LYS A 232 0.95 16.81 8.29
CA LYS A 232 2.13 17.66 8.14
C LYS A 232 2.35 18.14 6.70
N VAL A 233 1.57 17.63 5.76
CA VAL A 233 1.67 17.98 4.34
C VAL A 233 1.36 19.47 4.17
N PRO A 234 2.18 20.21 3.40
CA PRO A 234 1.96 21.63 3.15
C PRO A 234 0.56 21.91 2.60
N THR A 235 -0.03 23.00 3.09
CA THR A 235 -1.24 23.57 2.51
C THR A 235 -0.87 24.78 1.66
N VAL A 236 -1.66 25.07 0.62
CA VAL A 236 -1.44 26.24 -0.23
C VAL A 236 -1.42 27.54 0.60
N GLY A 237 -2.29 27.67 1.60
CA GLY A 237 -2.29 28.81 2.50
C GLY A 237 -1.02 28.91 3.36
N GLY A 238 -0.52 27.76 3.86
CA GLY A 238 0.73 27.69 4.60
C GLY A 238 1.95 28.08 3.74
N LEU A 239 1.99 27.59 2.49
CA LEU A 239 3.06 27.94 1.56
C LEU A 239 3.05 29.43 1.22
N LEU A 240 1.88 30.03 0.97
CA LEU A 240 1.76 31.47 0.73
C LEU A 240 2.22 32.28 1.95
N TYR A 241 1.93 31.81 3.16
CA TYR A 241 2.41 32.45 4.38
C TYR A 241 3.94 32.36 4.52
N GLU A 242 4.53 31.19 4.27
CA GLU A 242 5.99 30.99 4.27
C GLU A 242 6.68 31.94 3.27
N LEU A 243 6.13 32.09 2.06
CA LEU A 243 6.65 32.99 1.04
C LEU A 243 6.59 34.46 1.47
N ASN A 244 5.48 34.89 2.06
CA ASN A 244 5.29 36.28 2.51
C ASN A 244 6.17 36.68 3.71
N LEU A 245 6.49 35.73 4.59
CA LEU A 245 7.42 35.96 5.71
C LEU A 245 8.87 36.05 5.27
N SER A 246 9.18 35.59 4.07
CA SER A 246 10.55 35.37 3.68
C SER A 246 11.19 36.70 3.22
N GLU A 247 12.15 37.23 3.98
CA GLU A 247 12.73 38.58 3.78
C GLU A 247 13.72 38.70 2.60
N GLN A 248 14.14 37.59 1.97
CA GLN A 248 15.00 37.65 0.78
C GLN A 248 14.22 38.18 -0.43
N ALA A 249 14.93 38.92 -1.29
CA ALA A 249 14.39 39.50 -2.51
C ALA A 249 13.60 38.46 -3.31
N LYS A 250 12.38 38.84 -3.71
CA LYS A 250 11.60 38.07 -4.69
C LYS A 250 12.44 37.87 -5.94
N ALA A 251 12.28 36.72 -6.60
CA ALA A 251 12.91 36.50 -7.90
C ALA A 251 12.66 37.71 -8.82
N GLU A 252 13.70 38.19 -9.51
CA GLU A 252 13.60 39.31 -10.44
C GLU A 252 12.50 39.05 -11.48
N GLU A 253 11.73 40.09 -11.86
CA GLU A 253 10.72 39.97 -12.92
C GLU A 253 11.40 39.48 -14.21
N GLY A 254 11.08 38.26 -14.64
CA GLY A 254 11.69 37.60 -15.81
C GLY A 254 12.69 36.49 -15.48
N ALA A 255 12.96 36.21 -14.19
CA ALA A 255 13.70 35.03 -13.78
C ALA A 255 12.93 33.73 -14.11
N ASP A 256 13.67 32.64 -14.32
CA ASP A 256 13.11 31.31 -14.60
C ASP A 256 12.04 30.94 -13.55
N PRO A 257 10.76 30.73 -13.95
CA PRO A 257 9.69 30.30 -13.03
C PRO A 257 10.03 29.04 -12.24
N LEU A 258 10.99 28.23 -12.73
CA LEU A 258 11.47 27.01 -12.09
C LEU A 258 12.53 27.27 -11.01
N ARG A 259 13.24 28.40 -11.04
CA ARG A 259 14.13 28.89 -9.95
C ARG A 259 13.34 29.72 -8.92
N GLY A 260 12.14 29.24 -8.60
CA GLY A 260 11.17 29.97 -7.81
C GLY A 260 11.42 29.88 -6.31
N ASP A 261 10.86 30.85 -5.58
CA ASP A 261 10.88 30.97 -4.12
C ASP A 261 10.37 29.71 -3.36
N TRP A 262 9.83 28.70 -4.06
CA TRP A 262 9.40 27.42 -3.50
C TRP A 262 10.53 26.70 -2.76
N GLU A 263 11.80 26.92 -3.12
CA GLU A 263 12.97 26.37 -2.39
C GLU A 263 13.04 26.83 -0.92
N ARG A 264 12.34 27.92 -0.60
CA ARG A 264 12.31 28.52 0.75
C ARG A 264 11.08 28.07 1.55
N THR A 265 10.30 27.19 0.96
CA THR A 265 9.06 26.68 1.54
C THR A 265 9.20 25.22 1.94
N SER A 266 8.28 24.75 2.76
CA SER A 266 8.07 23.36 3.13
C SER A 266 7.76 22.45 1.92
N LEU A 267 7.53 23.01 0.73
CA LEU A 267 7.35 22.26 -0.52
C LEU A 267 8.66 21.72 -1.11
N LYS A 268 9.80 22.35 -0.80
CA LYS A 268 11.11 22.00 -1.35
C LYS A 268 11.45 20.51 -1.39
N PRO A 269 11.42 19.75 -0.26
CA PRO A 269 11.84 18.35 -0.27
C PRO A 269 11.00 17.47 -1.20
N TYR A 270 9.75 17.84 -1.44
CA TYR A 270 8.85 17.13 -2.33
C TYR A 270 9.15 17.42 -3.80
N VAL A 271 9.48 18.67 -4.14
CA VAL A 271 9.90 19.05 -5.49
C VAL A 271 11.23 18.39 -5.84
N GLU A 272 12.20 18.38 -4.92
CA GLU A 272 13.48 17.69 -5.10
C GLU A 272 13.28 16.17 -5.32
N MET A 273 12.28 15.56 -4.69
CA MET A 273 11.92 14.16 -4.95
C MET A 273 11.42 13.95 -6.38
N LEU A 274 10.53 14.82 -6.87
CA LEU A 274 10.05 14.74 -8.25
C LEU A 274 11.18 15.03 -9.26
N GLN A 275 12.03 16.02 -8.98
CA GLN A 275 13.16 16.36 -9.84
C GLN A 275 14.14 15.20 -9.97
N ARG A 276 14.49 14.53 -8.86
CA ARG A 276 15.33 13.33 -8.89
C ARG A 276 14.69 12.22 -9.72
N HIS A 277 13.40 11.95 -9.51
CA HIS A 277 12.68 10.97 -10.32
C HIS A 277 12.71 11.32 -11.82
N ALA A 278 12.42 12.57 -12.19
CA ALA A 278 12.45 13.02 -13.58
C ALA A 278 13.85 12.95 -14.21
N GLN A 279 14.90 13.27 -13.44
CA GLN A 279 16.29 13.17 -13.88
C GLN A 279 16.70 11.71 -14.13
N GLU A 280 16.27 10.78 -13.27
CA GLU A 280 16.49 9.34 -13.47
C GLU A 280 15.82 8.85 -14.76
N LEU A 281 14.56 9.24 -14.99
CA LEU A 281 13.83 8.94 -16.22
C LEU A 281 14.54 9.48 -17.47
N ALA A 282 14.98 10.75 -17.42
CA ALA A 282 15.66 11.40 -18.54
C ALA A 282 17.02 10.74 -18.85
N ARG A 283 17.77 10.35 -17.81
CA ARG A 283 19.03 9.63 -17.95
C ARG A 283 18.81 8.28 -18.62
N GLU A 284 17.89 7.47 -18.11
CA GLU A 284 17.65 6.14 -18.67
C GLU A 284 17.09 6.22 -20.11
N THR A 285 16.21 7.19 -20.41
CA THR A 285 15.73 7.43 -21.79
C THR A 285 16.87 7.75 -22.75
N ARG A 286 17.87 8.52 -22.31
CA ARG A 286 19.04 8.85 -23.12
C ARG A 286 19.91 7.61 -23.33
N ASP A 287 20.15 6.84 -22.27
CA ASP A 287 21.01 5.66 -22.31
C ASP A 287 20.39 4.55 -23.21
N GLU A 288 19.07 4.35 -23.14
CA GLU A 288 18.33 3.47 -24.05
C GLU A 288 18.50 3.88 -25.52
N ARG A 289 18.28 5.16 -25.84
CA ARG A 289 18.43 5.67 -27.21
C ARG A 289 19.85 5.51 -27.75
N GLN A 290 20.87 5.70 -26.90
CA GLN A 290 22.27 5.47 -27.28
C GLN A 290 22.57 4.00 -27.55
N SER A 291 21.97 3.09 -26.75
CA SER A 291 22.11 1.65 -26.95
C SER A 291 21.42 1.16 -28.24
N GLU A 292 20.20 1.65 -28.52
CA GLU A 292 19.46 1.36 -29.75
C GLU A 292 20.24 1.83 -30.99
N PHE A 293 20.76 3.07 -30.96
CA PHE A 293 21.57 3.61 -32.05
C PHE A 293 22.85 2.80 -32.29
N SER A 294 23.54 2.39 -31.21
CA SER A 294 24.76 1.59 -31.31
C SER A 294 24.49 0.18 -31.85
N ALA A 295 23.35 -0.41 -31.50
CA ALA A 295 22.91 -1.71 -32.03
C ALA A 295 22.54 -1.63 -33.52
N GLU A 296 21.84 -0.58 -33.96
CA GLU A 296 21.50 -0.36 -35.37
C GLU A 296 22.75 -0.19 -36.24
N VAL A 297 23.76 0.54 -35.75
CA VAL A 297 25.04 0.70 -36.44
C VAL A 297 25.77 -0.64 -36.59
N LEU A 298 25.79 -1.48 -35.53
CA LEU A 298 26.43 -2.80 -35.56
C LEU A 298 25.73 -3.81 -36.48
N VAL A 299 24.41 -3.71 -36.65
CA VAL A 299 23.64 -4.58 -37.57
C VAL A 299 23.77 -4.13 -39.03
N SER A 300 24.13 -2.86 -39.26
CA SER A 300 24.27 -2.27 -40.60
C SER A 300 25.67 -2.39 -41.20
N THR A 301 26.65 -2.90 -40.45
CA THR A 301 28.04 -3.16 -40.86
C THR A 301 28.30 -4.65 -40.97
#